data_AF-A0A2V9QX47-F1
#
_entry.id   AF-A0A2V9QX47-F1
#
_cell.length_a   1.000
_cell.length_b   1.000
_cell.length_c   1.000
_cell.angle_alpha   90.00
_cell.angle_beta   90.00
_cell.angle_gamma   90.00
#
_symmetry.space_group_name_H-M   'P 1'
#
loop_
_entity.id
_entity.type
_entity.pdbx_description
1 polymer ?
#
loop_
_entity_poly.entity_id
_entity_poly.type
_entity_poly.pdbx_seq_one_letter_code
_entity_poly.pdbx_strand_id
1 'polypeptide(L)' 'MKKPAILASLVILALLAFLAGHYSAGFYRDSRPGAKHVLYYVDPMHPSYHSDKPGIAPDCGMALEPVYEGEDPTAKLQLR' A
#
# COMPACT_ATOMS: atom_id res chain seq x y z
N MET A 1 -6.55 0.94 50.78
CA MET A 1 -6.61 2.39 50.45
C MET A 1 -5.76 2.77 49.20
N LYS A 2 -5.69 1.92 48.15
CA LYS A 2 -4.85 2.15 46.95
C LYS A 2 -5.66 2.33 45.64
N LYS A 3 -6.98 2.18 45.76
CA LYS A 3 -7.95 2.25 44.64
C LYS A 3 -7.85 3.55 43.81
N PRO A 4 -7.64 4.76 44.39
CA PRO A 4 -7.49 5.96 43.57
C PRO A 4 -6.17 6.01 42.79
N ALA A 5 -5.09 5.41 43.31
CA ALA A 5 -3.81 5.34 42.62
C ALA A 5 -3.86 4.40 41.40
N ILE A 6 -4.62 3.31 41.49
CA ILE A 6 -4.85 2.39 40.37
C ILE A 6 -5.67 3.08 39.27
N LEU A 7 -6.74 3.79 39.65
CA LEU A 7 -7.55 4.57 38.70
C LEU A 7 -6.73 5.66 38.00
N ALA A 8 -5.91 6.40 38.74
CA ALA A 8 -5.05 7.45 38.16
C ALA A 8 -4.02 6.86 37.17
N SER A 9 -3.40 5.74 37.52
CA SER A 9 -2.45 5.04 36.63
C SER A 9 -3.11 4.59 35.32
N LEU A 10 -4.32 4.02 35.40
CA LEU A 10 -5.07 3.59 34.21
C LEU A 10 -5.43 4.77 33.30
N VAL A 11 -5.84 5.90 33.87
CA VAL A 11 -6.17 7.11 33.10
C VAL A 11 -4.92 7.68 32.42
N ILE A 12 -3.79 7.73 33.12
CA ILE A 12 -2.52 8.20 32.55
C ILE A 12 -2.06 7.27 31.41
N LEU A 13 -2.15 5.96 31.59
CA LEU A 13 -1.75 5.00 30.58
C LEU A 13 -2.66 5.06 29.34
N ALA A 14 -3.96 5.26 29.53
CA ALA A 14 -4.91 5.49 28.44
C ALA A 14 -4.63 6.80 27.68
N LEU A 15 -4.33 7.88 28.40
CA LEU A 15 -3.96 9.17 27.78
C LEU A 15 -2.65 9.09 27.01
N LEU A 16 -1.64 8.39 27.55
CA LEU A 16 -0.36 8.19 26.87
C LEU A 16 -0.55 7.35 25.60
N ALA A 17 -1.35 6.28 25.65
CA ALA A 17 -1.67 5.49 24.47
C ALA A 17 -2.46 6.31 23.42
N PHE A 18 -3.40 7.15 23.86
CA PHE A 18 -4.17 8.02 22.98
C PHE A 18 -3.31 9.08 22.31
N LEU A 19 -2.46 9.80 23.07
CA LEU A 19 -1.51 10.76 22.51
C LEU A 19 -0.54 10.06 21.56
N ALA A 20 0.08 8.96 21.99
CA ALA A 20 1.00 8.19 21.16
C ALA A 20 0.32 7.77 19.84
N GLY A 21 -0.90 7.24 19.88
CA GLY A 21 -1.67 6.89 18.69
C GLY A 21 -1.97 8.09 17.79
N HIS A 22 -2.33 9.23 18.38
CA HIS A 22 -2.62 10.45 17.62
C HIS A 22 -1.38 11.04 16.94
N TYR A 23 -0.22 10.99 17.60
CA TYR A 23 1.06 11.40 17.00
C TYR A 23 1.65 10.36 16.03
N SER A 24 1.35 9.06 16.21
CA SER A 24 1.90 7.97 15.39
C SER A 24 1.01 7.51 14.23
N ALA A 25 -0.19 8.07 14.08
CA ALA A 25 -1.09 7.80 12.95
C ALA A 25 -0.49 8.13 11.57
N GLY A 26 0.62 8.89 11.51
CA GLY A 26 1.41 9.06 10.29
C GLY A 26 2.27 7.83 9.94
N PHE A 27 2.88 7.19 10.92
CA PHE A 27 3.86 6.11 10.71
C PHE A 27 3.22 4.75 10.36
N TYR A 28 1.98 4.49 10.80
CA TYR A 28 1.26 3.26 10.43
C TYR A 28 0.58 3.32 9.06
N ARG A 29 0.60 4.48 8.37
CA ARG A 29 0.01 4.63 7.03
C ARG A 29 0.91 4.15 5.89
N ASP A 30 2.21 3.96 6.13
CA ASP A 30 3.16 3.52 5.11
C ASP A 30 3.21 1.99 4.92
N SER A 31 2.57 1.21 5.79
CA SER A 31 2.54 -0.25 5.66
C SER A 31 1.38 -0.79 4.80
N ARG A 32 0.80 0.04 3.91
CA ARG A 32 -0.06 -0.47 2.84
C ARG A 32 0.83 -0.78 1.62
N PRO A 33 1.16 -2.06 1.34
CA PRO A 33 1.89 -2.45 0.12
C PRO A 33 1.10 -2.23 -1.19
N GLY A 34 0.12 -1.32 -1.22
CA GLY A 34 -0.91 -1.24 -2.26
C GLY A 34 -1.10 0.12 -2.92
N ALA A 35 -0.20 1.09 -2.71
CA ALA A 35 -0.22 2.35 -3.45
C ALA A 35 1.03 2.49 -4.33
N LYS A 36 1.44 1.40 -4.99
CA LYS A 36 2.46 1.52 -6.04
C LYS A 36 1.88 2.38 -7.16
N HIS A 37 2.64 3.36 -7.62
CA HIS A 37 2.23 4.21 -8.73
C HIS A 37 2.22 3.38 -10.02
N VAL A 38 1.13 3.44 -10.80
CA VAL A 38 1.10 2.82 -12.13
C VAL A 38 1.98 3.65 -13.06
N LEU A 39 2.98 3.04 -13.68
CA LEU A 39 3.87 3.67 -14.64
C LEU A 39 3.25 3.69 -16.04
N TYR A 40 2.73 2.54 -16.49
CA TYR A 40 2.09 2.37 -17.79
C TYR A 40 1.24 1.10 -17.79
N TYR A 41 0.43 0.92 -18.83
CA TYR A 41 -0.38 -0.26 -19.06
C TYR A 41 0.15 -1.01 -20.28
N VAL A 42 0.19 -2.34 -20.22
CA VAL A 42 0.69 -3.21 -21.29
C VAL A 42 -0.37 -4.19 -21.76
N ASP A 43 -0.39 -4.51 -23.05
CA ASP A 43 -1.23 -5.60 -23.56
C ASP A 43 -0.62 -6.96 -23.18
N PRO A 44 -1.35 -7.83 -22.44
CA PRO A 44 -0.88 -9.17 -22.09
C PRO A 44 -0.56 -10.05 -23.31
N MET A 45 -1.18 -9.81 -24.46
CA MET A 45 -0.96 -10.58 -25.69
C MET A 45 0.13 -9.99 -26.58
N HIS A 46 0.30 -8.66 -26.55
CA HIS A 46 1.30 -7.94 -27.33
C HIS A 46 2.15 -7.03 -26.41
N PRO A 47 3.21 -7.56 -25.78
CA PRO A 47 4.04 -6.82 -24.83
C PRO A 47 4.75 -5.58 -25.39
N SER A 48 4.72 -5.37 -26.71
CA SER A 48 5.24 -4.16 -27.36
C SER A 48 4.27 -2.98 -27.31
N TYR A 49 2.98 -3.21 -27.01
CA TYR A 49 1.97 -2.16 -26.91
C TYR A 49 1.86 -1.64 -25.47
N HIS A 50 2.21 -0.36 -25.28
CA HIS A 50 2.09 0.35 -24.01
C HIS A 50 1.13 1.54 -24.12
N SER A 51 0.41 1.82 -23.04
CA SER A 51 -0.51 2.95 -22.92
C SER A 51 -0.35 3.63 -21.56
N ASP A 52 -0.43 4.96 -21.52
CA ASP A 52 -0.42 5.70 -20.25
C ASP A 52 -1.76 5.64 -19.52
N LYS A 53 -2.80 5.12 -20.18
CA LYS A 53 -4.17 5.08 -19.67
C LYS A 53 -4.70 3.66 -19.57
N PRO A 54 -5.55 3.37 -18.57
CA PRO A 54 -6.29 2.13 -18.53
C PRO A 54 -7.24 2.07 -19.73
N GLY A 55 -7.44 0.87 -20.26
CA GLY A 55 -8.30 0.70 -21.42
C GLY A 55 -8.22 -0.68 -22.01
N ILE A 56 -8.74 -0.78 -23.22
CA ILE A 56 -8.74 -1.99 -24.03
C ILE A 56 -7.72 -1.79 -25.15
N ALA A 57 -6.87 -2.80 -25.37
CA ALA A 57 -5.90 -2.81 -26.44
C ALA A 57 -6.62 -2.79 -27.81
N PRO A 58 -6.26 -1.88 -28.72
CA PRO A 58 -6.97 -1.71 -30.01
C PRO A 58 -6.68 -2.83 -31.02
N ASP A 59 -5.61 -3.59 -30.80
CA ASP A 59 -5.11 -4.67 -31.65
C ASP A 59 -5.76 -6.03 -31.33
N CYS A 60 -5.96 -6.36 -30.06
CA CYS A 60 -6.51 -7.65 -29.63
C CYS A 60 -7.83 -7.56 -28.84
N GLY A 61 -8.25 -6.35 -28.44
CA GLY A 61 -9.48 -6.16 -27.68
C GLY A 61 -9.39 -6.61 -26.22
N MET A 62 -8.20 -6.87 -25.68
CA MET A 62 -7.99 -7.27 -24.29
C MET A 62 -7.85 -6.07 -23.36
N ALA A 63 -8.20 -6.24 -22.08
CA ALA A 63 -7.95 -5.21 -21.07
C ALA A 63 -6.44 -5.09 -20.81
N LEU A 64 -5.93 -3.86 -20.78
CA LEU A 64 -4.53 -3.61 -20.51
C LEU A 64 -4.19 -3.82 -19.03
N GLU A 65 -3.04 -4.43 -18.76
CA GLU A 65 -2.57 -4.68 -17.39
C GLU A 65 -1.69 -3.53 -16.89
N PRO A 66 -1.93 -3.00 -15.67
CA PRO A 66 -1.11 -1.95 -15.08
C PRO A 66 0.26 -2.48 -14.65
N VAL A 67 1.31 -1.77 -15.02
CA VAL A 67 2.68 -1.98 -14.54
C VAL A 67 3.00 -0.95 -13.48
N TYR A 68 3.42 -1.41 -12.31
CA TYR A 68 3.65 -0.56 -11.14
C TYR A 68 5.12 -0.21 -10.95
N GLU A 69 5.37 0.97 -10.39
CA GLU A 69 6.69 1.41 -9.94
C GLU A 69 7.20 0.48 -8.82
N GLY A 70 8.42 -0.04 -8.97
CA GLY A 70 8.98 -1.04 -8.07
C GLY A 70 8.49 -2.47 -8.30
N GLU A 71 7.74 -2.75 -9.37
CA GLU A 71 7.58 -4.11 -9.90
C GLU A 71 8.86 -4.48 -10.67
N ASP A 72 9.92 -4.84 -9.93
CA ASP A 72 11.18 -5.27 -10.53
C ASP A 72 10.93 -6.61 -11.27
N PRO A 73 11.05 -6.68 -12.60
CA PRO A 73 10.80 -7.93 -13.34
C PRO A 73 11.76 -9.06 -12.91
N THR A 74 12.88 -8.69 -12.29
CA THR A 74 13.86 -9.59 -11.69
C THR A 74 13.36 -10.28 -10.41
N ALA A 75 12.46 -9.64 -9.65
CA ALA A 75 11.88 -10.21 -8.43
C ALA A 75 10.93 -11.37 -8.72
N LYS A 76 10.26 -11.36 -9.88
CA LYS A 76 9.38 -12.45 -10.33
C LYS A 76 10.16 -13.71 -10.74
N LEU A 77 11.46 -13.57 -11.04
CA LEU A 77 12.34 -14.67 -11.42
C LEU A 77 12.97 -15.43 -10.23
N GLN A 78 12.97 -14.84 -9.03
CA GLN A 78 13.57 -15.45 -7.82
C GLN A 78 12.63 -16.35 -7.01
N LEU A 79 11.36 -16.49 -7.43
CA LEU A 79 10.37 -17.34 -6.76
C LEU A 79 10.21 -18.73 -7.40
N ARG A 80 11.16 -19.16 -8.25
CA ARG A 80 11.12 -20.48 -8.91
C ARG A 80 12.17 -21.44 -8.37
#